data_AF-A0A972ZSI9-F1
#
_entry.id   AF-A0A972ZSI9-F1
#
_cell.length_a   1.000
_cell.length_b   1.000
_cell.length_c   1.000
_cell.angle_alpha   90.00
_cell.angle_beta   90.00
_cell.angle_gamma   90.00
#
_symmetry.space_group_name_H-M   'P 1'
#
loop_
_entity.id
_entity.type
_entity.pdbx_description
1 polymer ?
#
loop_
_entity_poly.entity_id
_entity_poly.type
_entity_poly.pdbx_seq_one_letter_code
_entity_poly.pdbx_strand_id
1 'polypeptide(L)'
;MKTKVYKLAFALTLVFGLLTFGCADLVVENLNEPDSTKALANPDDLASLAGGAFRTFHVSLQGGDGSHQGDGPAIAMSTMADQNSCPWGNFGMKDLSSEPRKGFVNSLTYAYFAVVRASWEDSYSAISAVNDVLKAIEDQGVELGEDGSDTEMVKAWCYFVSGIAHGYLGLIYDQGNVIKWDTDLETLELVPYQSLIDASLELLDQAITLADGNTFEIPAKWMGGDIYSHIELSELANSYAARILTYSSRNKAHNEALDWNRILTYTNNGINKNLEPELGDNYDFYDFYLVYLRYPGWG
;
A
#
# COMPACT_ATOMS: atom_id res chain seq x y z
N MET A 1 35.86 -9.80 66.23
CA MET A 1 36.20 -10.28 64.87
C MET A 1 35.10 -11.12 64.22
N LYS A 2 34.51 -12.12 64.90
CA LYS A 2 33.51 -13.03 64.30
C LYS A 2 32.27 -12.33 63.69
N THR A 3 31.73 -11.29 64.32
CA THR A 3 30.52 -10.58 63.86
C THR A 3 30.69 -9.76 62.57
N LYS A 4 31.92 -9.31 62.23
CA LYS A 4 32.20 -8.61 60.97
C LYS A 4 32.34 -9.58 59.80
N VAL A 5 32.85 -10.79 60.06
CA VAL A 5 33.00 -11.86 59.06
C VAL A 5 31.64 -12.37 58.61
N TYR A 6 30.67 -12.53 59.51
CA TYR A 6 29.31 -12.95 59.13
C TYR A 6 28.55 -11.89 58.32
N LYS A 7 28.74 -10.59 58.60
CA LYS A 7 28.14 -9.52 57.80
C LYS A 7 28.75 -9.41 56.40
N LEU A 8 30.06 -9.63 56.28
CA LEU A 8 30.75 -9.65 54.98
C LEU A 8 30.35 -10.89 54.17
N ALA A 9 30.25 -12.05 54.81
CA ALA A 9 29.81 -13.29 54.16
C ALA A 9 28.36 -13.20 53.67
N PHE A 10 27.46 -12.61 54.46
CA PHE A 10 26.06 -12.39 54.08
C PHE A 10 25.91 -11.37 52.95
N ALA A 11 26.70 -10.29 52.96
CA ALA A 11 26.73 -9.32 51.85
C ALA A 11 27.27 -9.95 50.55
N LEU A 12 28.30 -10.79 50.65
CA LEU A 12 28.84 -11.53 49.50
C LEU A 12 27.85 -12.55 48.93
N THR A 13 27.06 -13.24 49.76
CA THR A 13 26.03 -14.18 49.26
C THR A 13 24.87 -13.44 48.59
N LEU A 14 24.48 -12.26 49.09
CA LEU A 14 23.44 -11.43 48.48
C LEU A 14 23.89 -10.83 47.13
N VAL A 15 25.15 -10.40 47.03
CA VAL A 15 25.73 -9.89 45.78
C VAL A 15 25.92 -11.02 44.75
N PHE A 16 26.32 -12.23 45.19
CA PHE A 16 26.47 -13.36 44.27
C PHE A 16 25.12 -13.87 43.76
N GLY A 17 24.05 -13.81 44.57
CA GLY A 17 22.69 -14.15 44.13
C GLY A 17 22.05 -13.12 43.19
N LEU A 18 22.50 -11.85 43.23
CA LEU A 18 22.04 -10.79 42.32
C LEU A 18 22.77 -10.82 40.96
N LEU A 19 23.93 -11.46 40.85
CA LEU A 19 24.72 -11.56 39.62
C LEU A 19 24.34 -12.76 38.74
N THR A 20 23.58 -13.73 39.24
CA THR A 20 23.20 -14.95 38.49
C THR A 20 21.86 -14.86 37.76
N PHE A 21 21.17 -13.72 37.79
CA PHE A 21 19.90 -13.49 37.06
C PHE A 21 20.01 -12.43 35.96
N GLY A 22 21.21 -11.98 35.60
CA GLY A 22 21.45 -10.89 34.63
C GLY A 22 21.65 -11.29 33.16
N CYS A 23 21.64 -12.59 32.83
CA CYS A 23 21.79 -13.08 31.46
C CYS A 23 20.76 -14.17 31.13
N ALA A 24 19.49 -13.92 31.47
CA ALA A 24 18.43 -14.58 30.72
C ALA A 24 18.38 -13.89 29.36
N ASP A 25 18.80 -14.62 28.32
CA ASP A 25 18.53 -14.25 26.95
C ASP A 25 17.00 -14.18 26.79
N LEU A 26 16.47 -12.97 26.82
CA LEU A 26 15.04 -12.66 26.69
C LEU A 26 14.69 -12.47 25.22
N VAL A 27 15.26 -13.28 24.33
CA VAL A 27 14.60 -13.59 23.06
C VAL A 27 13.40 -14.45 23.43
N VAL A 28 12.32 -13.78 23.81
CA VAL A 28 11.00 -14.40 23.82
C VAL A 28 10.71 -14.67 22.35
N GLU A 29 10.86 -15.93 21.94
CA GLU A 29 10.39 -16.40 20.64
C GLU A 29 8.95 -15.92 20.49
N ASN A 30 8.71 -15.09 19.48
CA ASN A 30 7.39 -14.56 19.23
C ASN A 30 6.54 -15.71 18.69
N LEU A 31 5.91 -16.49 19.57
CA LEU A 31 5.00 -17.58 19.16
C LEU A 31 3.73 -17.07 18.45
N ASN A 32 3.54 -15.74 18.40
CA ASN A 32 2.51 -15.05 17.63
C ASN A 32 3.07 -14.37 16.37
N GLU A 33 4.37 -14.50 16.06
CA GLU A 33 4.83 -14.22 14.71
C GLU A 33 4.03 -15.18 13.83
N PRO A 34 3.21 -14.66 12.90
CA PRO A 34 2.57 -15.52 11.93
C PRO A 34 3.68 -16.36 11.32
N ASP A 35 3.58 -17.68 11.41
CA ASP A 35 4.54 -18.60 10.80
C ASP A 35 4.44 -18.40 9.29
N SER A 36 5.14 -17.37 8.79
CA SER A 36 5.12 -16.93 7.40
C SER A 36 5.57 -18.08 6.51
N THR A 37 6.55 -18.86 6.97
CA THR A 37 6.97 -20.12 6.33
C THR A 37 5.83 -21.10 6.11
N LYS A 38 4.84 -21.16 7.02
CA LYS A 38 3.71 -22.10 6.95
C LYS A 38 2.44 -21.49 6.35
N ALA A 39 2.22 -20.18 6.52
CA ALA A 39 1.13 -19.43 5.88
C ALA A 39 1.40 -19.16 4.39
N LEU A 40 2.68 -19.12 3.99
CA LEU A 40 3.14 -18.91 2.61
C LEU A 40 3.64 -20.22 1.95
N ALA A 41 3.44 -21.38 2.59
CA ALA A 41 3.95 -22.67 2.10
C ALA A 41 3.26 -23.17 0.83
N ASN A 42 2.07 -22.64 0.52
CA ASN A 42 1.26 -23.10 -0.60
C ASN A 42 1.26 -22.04 -1.73
N PRO A 43 1.77 -22.37 -2.93
CA PRO A 43 1.73 -21.51 -4.10
C PRO A 43 0.36 -20.88 -4.40
N ASP A 44 -0.73 -21.62 -4.20
CA ASP A 44 -2.09 -21.13 -4.47
C ASP A 44 -2.51 -20.01 -3.50
N ASP A 45 -2.04 -20.08 -2.25
CA ASP A 45 -2.32 -19.08 -1.23
C ASP A 45 -1.53 -17.79 -1.52
N LEU A 46 -0.29 -17.91 -2.02
CA LEU A 46 0.52 -16.79 -2.48
C LEU A 46 -0.09 -16.06 -3.67
N ALA A 47 -0.56 -16.79 -4.69
CA ALA A 47 -1.24 -16.20 -5.83
C ALA A 47 -2.54 -15.49 -5.40
N SER A 48 -3.30 -16.10 -4.50
CA SER A 48 -4.53 -15.49 -3.94
C SER A 48 -4.24 -14.22 -3.15
N LEU A 49 -3.15 -14.20 -2.37
CA LEU A 49 -2.69 -13.03 -1.63
C LEU A 49 -2.29 -11.88 -2.57
N ALA A 50 -1.50 -12.18 -3.62
CA ALA A 50 -1.12 -11.21 -4.64
C ALA A 50 -2.34 -10.60 -5.34
N GLY A 51 -3.30 -11.43 -5.75
CA GLY A 51 -4.52 -10.97 -6.41
C GLY A 51 -5.40 -10.08 -5.54
N GLY A 52 -5.46 -10.34 -4.23
CA GLY A 52 -6.22 -9.53 -3.29
C GLY A 52 -5.62 -8.14 -3.01
N ALA A 53 -4.30 -7.98 -3.14
CA ALA A 53 -3.60 -6.76 -2.75
C ALA A 53 -4.02 -5.52 -3.55
N PHE A 54 -4.26 -5.65 -4.86
CA PHE A 54 -4.76 -4.55 -5.68
C PHE A 54 -6.11 -4.04 -5.19
N ARG A 55 -7.02 -4.96 -4.84
CA ARG A 55 -8.36 -4.63 -4.35
C ARG A 55 -8.30 -3.90 -3.02
N THR A 56 -7.49 -4.39 -2.07
CA THR A 56 -7.24 -3.71 -0.79
C THR A 56 -6.83 -2.26 -1.00
N PHE A 57 -5.84 -2.04 -1.87
CA PHE A 57 -5.41 -0.69 -2.24
C PHE A 57 -6.52 0.12 -2.92
N HIS A 58 -7.13 -0.41 -3.99
CA HIS A 58 -8.11 0.31 -4.81
C HIS A 58 -9.31 0.77 -4.00
N VAL A 59 -9.90 -0.13 -3.22
CA VAL A 59 -11.10 0.12 -2.41
C VAL A 59 -10.81 1.15 -1.32
N SER A 60 -9.61 1.12 -0.71
CA SER A 60 -9.19 2.11 0.29
C SER A 60 -9.22 3.55 -0.23
N LEU A 61 -8.90 3.75 -1.51
CA LEU A 61 -8.90 5.08 -2.13
C LEU A 61 -10.33 5.58 -2.38
N GLN A 62 -11.23 4.68 -2.78
CA GLN A 62 -12.58 5.02 -3.25
C GLN A 62 -13.64 5.11 -2.15
N GLY A 63 -13.25 4.96 -0.89
CA GLY A 63 -14.19 5.01 0.22
C GLY A 63 -14.74 3.65 0.65
N GLY A 64 -14.02 2.57 0.37
CA GLY A 64 -14.06 1.36 1.19
C GLY A 64 -15.21 0.38 0.94
N ASP A 65 -15.14 -0.73 1.67
CA ASP A 65 -16.21 -1.67 1.99
C ASP A 65 -16.13 -2.02 3.48
N GLY A 66 -17.19 -2.58 4.05
CA GLY A 66 -17.20 -3.09 5.42
C GLY A 66 -16.88 -2.00 6.46
N SER A 67 -15.86 -2.23 7.27
CA SER A 67 -15.48 -1.33 8.37
C SER A 67 -14.82 -0.02 7.93
N HIS A 68 -14.46 0.13 6.65
CA HIS A 68 -13.82 1.33 6.10
C HIS A 68 -14.74 2.09 5.12
N GLN A 69 -16.04 1.79 5.13
CA GLN A 69 -17.02 2.48 4.30
C GLN A 69 -17.02 3.99 4.59
N GLY A 70 -16.60 4.78 3.60
CA GLY A 70 -16.50 6.23 3.67
C GLY A 70 -15.16 6.80 4.11
N ASP A 71 -14.19 5.95 4.43
CA ASP A 71 -12.91 6.37 5.01
C ASP A 71 -11.82 6.63 3.97
N GLY A 72 -12.16 6.57 2.68
CA GLY A 72 -11.24 6.83 1.59
C GLY A 72 -11.14 8.32 1.23
N PRO A 73 -9.97 8.77 0.73
CA PRO A 73 -9.72 10.16 0.40
C PRO A 73 -10.56 10.67 -0.78
N ALA A 74 -11.01 9.82 -1.70
CA ALA A 74 -11.66 10.25 -2.95
C ALA A 74 -12.85 11.19 -2.72
N ILE A 75 -13.79 10.83 -1.85
CA ILE A 75 -15.00 11.62 -1.57
C ILE A 75 -14.62 12.98 -0.98
N ALA A 76 -13.82 12.96 0.10
CA ALA A 76 -13.34 14.16 0.77
C ALA A 76 -12.60 15.10 -0.19
N MET A 77 -11.59 14.58 -0.88
CA MET A 77 -10.74 15.35 -1.79
C MET A 77 -11.52 15.89 -2.99
N SER A 78 -12.56 15.18 -3.46
CA SER A 78 -13.40 15.68 -4.55
C SER A 78 -14.16 16.95 -4.17
N THR A 79 -14.67 17.03 -2.95
CA THR A 79 -15.30 18.26 -2.42
C THR A 79 -14.25 19.30 -2.06
N MET A 80 -13.06 18.89 -1.62
CA MET A 80 -11.95 19.83 -1.40
C MET A 80 -11.50 20.49 -2.69
N ALA A 81 -11.54 19.78 -3.81
CA ALA A 81 -11.14 20.27 -5.13
C ALA A 81 -12.26 21.00 -5.88
N ASP A 82 -13.40 21.24 -5.23
CA ASP A 82 -14.61 21.83 -5.83
C ASP A 82 -15.11 21.08 -7.09
N GLN A 83 -14.77 19.78 -7.22
CA GLN A 83 -15.28 18.93 -8.30
C GLN A 83 -16.74 18.52 -8.05
N ASN A 84 -17.12 18.39 -6.78
CA ASN A 84 -18.47 18.05 -6.34
C ASN A 84 -18.88 18.91 -5.14
N SER A 85 -20.17 19.01 -4.83
CA SER A 85 -20.67 19.85 -3.73
C SER A 85 -21.64 19.08 -2.84
N CYS A 86 -21.34 19.02 -1.55
CA CYS A 86 -22.16 18.29 -0.58
C CYS A 86 -22.25 19.05 0.75
N PRO A 87 -23.47 19.33 1.26
CA PRO A 87 -23.65 20.05 2.52
C PRO A 87 -23.52 19.13 3.76
N TRP A 88 -23.32 17.83 3.58
CA TRP A 88 -23.29 16.84 4.66
C TRP A 88 -21.91 16.73 5.30
N GLY A 89 -21.88 16.44 6.60
CA GLY A 89 -20.64 16.21 7.34
C GLY A 89 -20.03 14.82 7.11
N ASN A 90 -20.65 13.94 6.34
CA ASN A 90 -20.14 12.59 6.10
C ASN A 90 -18.81 12.64 5.34
N PHE A 91 -17.92 11.70 5.65
CA PHE A 91 -16.64 11.50 4.93
C PHE A 91 -15.75 12.76 4.88
N GLY A 92 -15.91 13.67 5.85
CA GLY A 92 -15.21 14.95 5.87
C GLY A 92 -15.65 15.96 4.80
N MET A 93 -16.68 15.67 3.99
CA MET A 93 -17.06 16.47 2.82
C MET A 93 -17.27 17.96 3.15
N LYS A 94 -18.21 18.27 4.06
CA LYS A 94 -18.45 19.67 4.45
C LYS A 94 -17.26 20.29 5.17
N ASP A 95 -16.61 19.56 6.09
CA ASP A 95 -15.56 20.14 6.94
C ASP A 95 -14.32 20.54 6.12
N LEU A 96 -13.97 19.73 5.13
CA LEU A 96 -12.79 19.93 4.28
C LEU A 96 -13.06 20.84 3.06
N SER A 97 -14.33 21.05 2.68
CA SER A 97 -14.73 21.96 1.60
C SER A 97 -15.30 23.31 2.05
N SER A 98 -15.56 23.51 3.35
CA SER A 98 -16.15 24.76 3.86
C SER A 98 -15.26 25.97 3.61
N GLU A 99 -15.89 27.06 3.16
CA GLU A 99 -15.25 28.35 2.98
C GLU A 99 -15.53 29.30 4.16
N PRO A 100 -14.53 30.03 4.69
CA PRO A 100 -13.13 30.04 4.27
C PRO A 100 -12.39 28.74 4.63
N ARG A 101 -11.51 28.26 3.73
CA ARG A 101 -10.66 27.08 3.96
C ARG A 101 -9.92 27.14 5.29
N LYS A 102 -9.96 26.03 6.02
CA LYS A 102 -9.17 25.80 7.23
C LYS A 102 -8.07 24.78 6.93
N GLY A 103 -6.98 24.86 7.68
CA GLY A 103 -5.95 23.83 7.62
C GLY A 103 -6.50 22.48 8.04
N PHE A 104 -5.96 21.41 7.46
CA PHE A 104 -6.32 20.03 7.81
C PHE A 104 -6.03 19.76 9.30
N VAL A 105 -6.98 19.11 9.98
CA VAL A 105 -6.84 18.77 11.40
C VAL A 105 -6.08 17.44 11.55
N ASN A 106 -4.76 17.51 11.67
CA ASN A 106 -3.92 16.33 11.89
C ASN A 106 -3.91 15.91 13.37
N SER A 107 -5.01 15.30 13.83
CA SER A 107 -5.17 14.79 15.20
C SER A 107 -5.89 13.46 15.20
N LEU A 108 -5.47 12.54 16.06
CA LEU A 108 -6.18 11.28 16.31
C LEU A 108 -7.60 11.49 16.83
N THR A 109 -7.90 12.67 17.37
CA THR A 109 -9.25 13.05 17.83
C THR A 109 -10.11 13.71 16.76
N TYR A 110 -9.58 13.89 15.54
CA TYR A 110 -10.36 14.43 14.44
C TYR A 110 -11.41 13.41 14.00
N ALA A 111 -12.68 13.84 13.95
CA ALA A 111 -13.80 12.96 13.61
C ALA A 111 -13.68 12.31 12.22
N TYR A 112 -12.90 12.93 11.32
CA TYR A 112 -12.66 12.44 9.96
C TYR A 112 -11.21 12.02 9.73
N PHE A 113 -10.47 11.68 10.80
CA PHE A 113 -9.10 11.18 10.69
C PHE A 113 -9.00 9.93 9.79
N ALA A 114 -10.06 9.12 9.74
CA ALA A 114 -10.11 7.92 8.93
C ALA A 114 -9.87 8.18 7.43
N VAL A 115 -10.31 9.33 6.90
CA VAL A 115 -10.13 9.78 5.50
C VAL A 115 -8.68 9.69 5.01
N VAL A 116 -7.72 9.94 5.92
CA VAL A 116 -6.29 9.86 5.62
C VAL A 116 -5.62 8.66 6.29
N ARG A 117 -6.27 7.94 7.19
CA ARG A 117 -5.71 6.77 7.86
C ARG A 117 -5.87 5.51 7.00
N ALA A 118 -7.06 5.30 6.43
CA ALA A 118 -7.36 4.08 5.68
C ALA A 118 -6.45 3.93 4.46
N SER A 119 -6.27 5.00 3.69
CA SER A 119 -5.37 5.01 2.53
C SER A 119 -3.90 4.75 2.91
N TRP A 120 -3.46 5.10 4.13
CA TRP A 120 -2.12 4.79 4.62
C TRP A 120 -2.01 3.30 4.95
N GLU A 121 -2.87 2.82 5.84
CA GLU A 121 -2.84 1.45 6.34
C GLU A 121 -3.03 0.43 5.22
N ASP A 122 -4.00 0.65 4.34
CA ASP A 122 -4.33 -0.30 3.27
C ASP A 122 -3.30 -0.27 2.12
N SER A 123 -2.65 0.88 1.87
CA SER A 123 -1.53 0.93 0.92
C SER A 123 -0.34 0.14 1.43
N TYR A 124 0.06 0.29 2.71
CA TYR A 124 1.14 -0.52 3.27
C TYR A 124 0.74 -1.99 3.46
N SER A 125 -0.53 -2.29 3.70
CA SER A 125 -1.05 -3.66 3.71
C SER A 125 -0.90 -4.32 2.33
N ALA A 126 -1.26 -3.61 1.26
CA ALA A 126 -1.07 -4.08 -0.11
C ALA A 126 0.43 -4.27 -0.44
N ILE A 127 1.29 -3.32 -0.04
CA ILE A 127 2.75 -3.42 -0.22
C ILE A 127 3.31 -4.64 0.53
N SER A 128 2.92 -4.84 1.79
CA SER A 128 3.38 -5.99 2.59
C SER A 128 2.98 -7.31 1.91
N ALA A 129 1.72 -7.43 1.49
CA ALA A 129 1.21 -8.64 0.85
C ALA A 129 2.00 -9.00 -0.41
N VAL A 130 2.28 -8.03 -1.30
CA VAL A 130 3.03 -8.31 -2.53
C VAL A 130 4.52 -8.49 -2.29
N ASN A 131 5.09 -7.86 -1.26
CA ASN A 131 6.49 -8.07 -0.87
C ASN A 131 6.70 -9.47 -0.30
N ASP A 132 5.77 -10.00 0.49
CA ASP A 132 5.84 -11.37 0.99
C ASP A 132 5.84 -12.38 -0.18
N VAL A 133 5.00 -12.14 -1.19
CA VAL A 133 4.96 -12.96 -2.41
C VAL A 133 6.25 -12.81 -3.22
N LEU A 134 6.73 -11.59 -3.47
CA LEU A 134 8.00 -11.37 -4.19
C LEU A 134 9.17 -12.02 -3.47
N LYS A 135 9.23 -11.94 -2.13
CA LYS A 135 10.27 -12.59 -1.33
C LYS A 135 10.20 -14.11 -1.42
N ALA A 136 9.01 -14.70 -1.42
CA ALA A 136 8.86 -16.14 -1.65
C ALA A 136 9.39 -16.56 -3.04
N ILE A 137 9.15 -15.75 -4.08
CA ILE A 137 9.61 -16.09 -5.42
C ILE A 137 11.12 -15.82 -5.58
N GLU A 138 11.60 -14.62 -5.22
CA GLU A 138 12.97 -14.16 -5.48
C GLU A 138 14.01 -14.76 -4.52
N ASP A 139 13.73 -14.82 -3.22
CA ASP A 139 14.69 -15.33 -2.23
C ASP A 139 14.53 -16.84 -1.99
N GLN A 140 13.29 -17.34 -2.01
CA GLN A 140 13.00 -18.74 -1.64
C GLN A 140 12.82 -19.65 -2.86
N GLY A 141 12.76 -19.09 -4.08
CA GLY A 141 12.64 -19.84 -5.33
C GLY A 141 11.30 -20.56 -5.50
N VAL A 142 10.23 -20.04 -4.90
CA VAL A 142 8.88 -20.62 -5.04
C VAL A 142 8.37 -20.39 -6.46
N GLU A 143 8.03 -21.48 -7.14
CA GLU A 143 7.34 -21.47 -8.43
C GLU A 143 5.83 -21.50 -8.22
N LEU A 144 5.10 -20.66 -8.97
CA LEU A 144 3.65 -20.51 -8.86
C LEU A 144 2.94 -21.08 -10.11
N GLY A 145 1.79 -21.72 -9.91
CA GLY A 145 1.08 -22.43 -10.96
C GLY A 145 1.66 -23.82 -11.26
N GLU A 146 1.05 -24.54 -12.21
CA GLU A 146 1.57 -25.84 -12.66
C GLU A 146 2.94 -25.64 -13.33
N ASP A 147 3.96 -26.30 -12.79
CA ASP A 147 5.37 -26.19 -13.23
C ASP A 147 5.89 -24.74 -13.36
N GLY A 148 5.42 -23.83 -12.49
CA GLY A 148 5.88 -22.44 -12.45
C GLY A 148 5.29 -21.52 -13.51
N SER A 149 4.28 -21.97 -14.25
CA SER A 149 3.65 -21.24 -15.36
C SER A 149 3.07 -19.86 -15.00
N ASP A 150 2.69 -19.63 -13.74
CA ASP A 150 2.10 -18.36 -13.28
C ASP A 150 3.12 -17.42 -12.63
N THR A 151 4.37 -17.86 -12.44
CA THR A 151 5.38 -17.14 -11.66
C THR A 151 5.65 -15.74 -12.20
N GLU A 152 5.86 -15.60 -13.51
CA GLU A 152 6.16 -14.30 -14.14
C GLU A 152 4.93 -13.36 -14.12
N MET A 153 3.73 -13.92 -14.27
CA MET A 153 2.47 -13.18 -14.15
C MET A 153 2.31 -12.59 -12.74
N VAL A 154 2.51 -13.42 -11.71
CA VAL A 154 2.39 -13.00 -10.31
C VAL A 154 3.48 -11.97 -9.97
N LYS A 155 4.73 -12.17 -10.42
CA LYS A 155 5.80 -11.17 -10.24
C LYS A 155 5.43 -9.82 -10.85
N ALA A 156 5.00 -9.80 -12.12
CA ALA A 156 4.60 -8.58 -12.80
C ALA A 156 3.47 -7.86 -12.06
N TRP A 157 2.49 -8.63 -11.58
CA TRP A 157 1.38 -8.12 -10.79
C TRP A 157 1.83 -7.54 -9.43
N CYS A 158 2.72 -8.22 -8.71
CA CYS A 158 3.25 -7.74 -7.44
C CYS A 158 4.00 -6.42 -7.59
N TYR A 159 4.85 -6.27 -8.62
CA TYR A 159 5.52 -5.01 -8.92
C TYR A 159 4.53 -3.90 -9.29
N PHE A 160 3.50 -4.22 -10.07
CA PHE A 160 2.44 -3.27 -10.43
C PHE A 160 1.73 -2.73 -9.18
N VAL A 161 1.27 -3.62 -8.29
CA VAL A 161 0.56 -3.24 -7.06
C VAL A 161 1.48 -2.47 -6.09
N SER A 162 2.73 -2.92 -5.93
CA SER A 162 3.71 -2.21 -5.10
C SER A 162 3.96 -0.80 -5.64
N GLY A 163 4.12 -0.67 -6.95
CA GLY A 163 4.34 0.60 -7.64
C GLY A 163 3.20 1.59 -7.46
N ILE A 164 1.94 1.17 -7.71
CA ILE A 164 0.79 2.07 -7.54
C ILE A 164 0.59 2.48 -6.06
N ALA A 165 0.79 1.56 -5.11
CA ALA A 165 0.59 1.84 -3.70
C ALA A 165 1.61 2.87 -3.18
N HIS A 166 2.89 2.71 -3.51
CA HIS A 166 3.92 3.71 -3.21
C HIS A 166 3.62 5.06 -3.89
N GLY A 167 3.14 5.04 -5.13
CA GLY A 167 2.82 6.25 -5.87
C GLY A 167 1.73 7.06 -5.19
N TYR A 168 0.62 6.41 -4.82
CA TYR A 168 -0.48 7.08 -4.12
C TYR A 168 -0.13 7.51 -2.70
N LEU A 169 0.75 6.78 -1.98
CA LEU A 169 1.34 7.28 -0.74
C LEU A 169 2.08 8.61 -0.97
N GLY A 170 2.89 8.71 -2.03
CA GLY A 170 3.58 9.96 -2.40
C GLY A 170 2.65 11.10 -2.85
N LEU A 171 1.49 10.76 -3.43
CA LEU A 171 0.49 11.76 -3.83
C LEU A 171 -0.29 12.31 -2.62
N ILE A 172 -0.58 11.48 -1.62
CA ILE A 172 -1.47 11.83 -0.50
C ILE A 172 -0.68 12.40 0.70
N TYR A 173 0.50 11.87 1.00
CA TYR A 173 1.26 12.19 2.23
C TYR A 173 2.54 12.96 1.94
N ASP A 174 2.98 13.78 2.90
CA ASP A 174 4.24 14.54 2.76
C ASP A 174 5.49 13.66 2.82
N GLN A 175 5.43 12.59 3.61
CA GLN A 175 6.51 11.63 3.79
C GLN A 175 5.93 10.22 3.99
N GLY A 176 6.74 9.20 3.72
CA GLY A 176 6.41 7.80 3.99
C GLY A 176 7.65 6.92 3.91
N ASN A 177 7.47 5.62 3.95
CA ASN A 177 8.54 4.64 3.85
C ASN A 177 8.51 4.02 2.45
N VAL A 178 9.68 3.92 1.81
CA VAL A 178 9.85 3.08 0.62
C VAL A 178 10.14 1.67 1.11
N ILE A 179 9.24 0.73 0.85
CA ILE A 179 9.36 -0.66 1.29
C ILE A 179 9.24 -1.56 0.06
N LYS A 180 10.38 -1.91 -0.52
CA LYS A 180 10.51 -2.94 -1.55
C LYS A 180 10.63 -4.32 -0.89
N TRP A 181 10.49 -5.38 -1.68
CA TRP A 181 10.50 -6.76 -1.17
C TRP A 181 11.81 -7.15 -0.45
N ASP A 182 12.92 -6.51 -0.83
CA ASP A 182 14.26 -6.71 -0.29
C ASP A 182 14.67 -5.67 0.76
N THR A 183 13.75 -4.80 1.19
CA THR A 183 14.04 -3.72 2.14
C THR A 183 14.28 -4.28 3.55
N ASP A 184 15.35 -3.83 4.20
CA ASP A 184 15.62 -4.10 5.61
C ASP A 184 14.68 -3.27 6.51
N LEU A 185 13.70 -3.95 7.09
CA LEU A 185 12.66 -3.35 7.92
C LEU A 185 13.21 -2.74 9.23
N GLU A 186 14.41 -3.11 9.67
CA GLU A 186 15.04 -2.54 10.86
C GLU A 186 15.61 -1.13 10.62
N THR A 187 15.73 -0.73 9.35
CA THR A 187 16.37 0.52 8.93
C THR A 187 15.40 1.56 8.36
N LEU A 188 14.10 1.33 8.50
CA LEU A 188 13.07 2.19 7.90
C LEU A 188 13.13 3.62 8.45
N GLU A 189 13.14 4.58 7.53
CA GLU A 189 13.00 6.00 7.80
C GLU A 189 11.92 6.64 6.92
N LEU A 190 11.31 7.71 7.43
CA LEU A 190 10.37 8.50 6.65
C LEU A 190 11.14 9.36 5.64
N VAL A 191 10.92 9.09 4.36
CA VAL A 191 11.50 9.83 3.24
C VAL A 191 10.49 10.82 2.65
N PRO A 192 10.94 11.91 2.02
CA PRO A 192 10.06 12.85 1.32
C PRO A 192 9.21 12.15 0.26
N TYR A 193 8.02 12.70 0.00
CA TYR A 193 7.09 12.16 -0.99
C TYR A 193 7.73 11.89 -2.37
N GLN A 194 8.71 12.69 -2.79
CA GLN A 194 9.38 12.51 -4.07
C GLN A 194 10.07 11.14 -4.16
N SER A 195 10.66 10.65 -3.06
CA SER A 195 11.29 9.33 -3.02
C SER A 195 10.27 8.19 -3.17
N LEU A 196 9.04 8.36 -2.69
CA LEU A 196 7.94 7.42 -2.93
C LEU A 196 7.50 7.44 -4.40
N ILE A 197 7.43 8.63 -5.03
CA ILE A 197 7.13 8.77 -6.45
C ILE A 197 8.21 8.12 -7.31
N ASP A 198 9.49 8.34 -6.98
CA ASP A 198 10.60 7.76 -7.74
C ASP A 198 10.60 6.23 -7.63
N ALA A 199 10.42 5.69 -6.42
CA ALA A 199 10.29 4.24 -6.20
C ALA A 199 9.06 3.65 -6.89
N SER A 200 7.93 4.37 -6.89
CA SER A 200 6.72 3.98 -7.60
C SER A 200 6.98 3.77 -9.09
N LEU A 201 7.64 4.74 -9.73
CA LEU A 201 7.94 4.66 -11.16
C LEU A 201 8.93 3.52 -11.46
N GLU A 202 9.93 3.30 -10.60
CA GLU A 202 10.85 2.16 -10.74
C GLU A 202 10.14 0.81 -10.68
N LEU A 203 9.21 0.65 -9.74
CA LEU A 203 8.43 -0.59 -9.57
C LEU A 203 7.43 -0.79 -10.73
N LEU A 204 6.80 0.29 -11.21
CA LEU A 204 5.94 0.23 -12.40
C LEU A 204 6.74 -0.12 -13.67
N ASP A 205 7.95 0.42 -13.82
CA ASP A 205 8.84 0.08 -14.94
C ASP A 205 9.26 -1.41 -14.91
N GLN A 206 9.43 -1.99 -13.71
CA GLN A 206 9.66 -3.45 -13.56
C GLN A 206 8.44 -4.27 -13.98
N ALA A 207 7.23 -3.85 -13.57
CA ALA A 207 5.99 -4.49 -13.99
C ALA A 207 5.81 -4.45 -15.52
N ILE A 208 6.06 -3.29 -16.14
CA ILE A 208 6.04 -3.10 -17.60
C ILE A 208 7.03 -4.04 -18.28
N THR A 209 8.28 -4.09 -17.79
CA THR A 209 9.33 -4.94 -18.37
C THR A 209 8.95 -6.42 -18.35
N LEU A 210 8.41 -6.91 -17.22
CA LEU A 210 7.98 -8.30 -17.08
C LEU A 210 6.77 -8.61 -17.97
N ALA A 211 5.81 -7.68 -18.05
CA ALA A 211 4.62 -7.83 -18.88
C ALA A 211 4.94 -7.82 -20.39
N ASP A 212 5.87 -6.96 -20.83
CA ASP A 212 6.32 -6.90 -22.22
C ASP A 212 7.21 -8.10 -22.62
N GLY A 213 7.93 -8.66 -21.65
CA GLY A 213 8.87 -9.77 -21.86
C GLY A 213 8.24 -11.17 -21.85
N ASN A 214 7.00 -11.30 -21.38
CA ASN A 214 6.33 -12.57 -21.17
C ASN A 214 4.94 -12.62 -21.83
N THR A 215 4.24 -13.75 -21.71
CA THR A 215 2.86 -13.91 -22.18
C THR A 215 2.02 -14.61 -21.12
N PHE A 216 1.00 -13.92 -20.64
CA PHE A 216 0.08 -14.40 -19.62
C PHE A 216 -1.21 -13.59 -19.64
N GLU A 217 -2.19 -14.03 -18.84
CA GLU A 217 -3.41 -13.30 -18.55
C GLU A 217 -3.55 -13.12 -17.03
N ILE A 218 -3.99 -11.93 -16.61
CA ILE A 218 -4.38 -11.61 -15.25
C ILE A 218 -5.81 -12.13 -15.02
N PRO A 219 -6.03 -12.94 -13.98
CA PRO A 219 -7.35 -13.51 -13.70
C PRO A 219 -8.43 -12.45 -13.48
N ALA A 220 -9.63 -12.70 -14.01
CA ALA A 220 -10.78 -11.81 -13.86
C ALA A 220 -11.06 -11.39 -12.42
N LYS A 221 -10.86 -12.30 -11.47
CA LYS A 221 -11.06 -12.05 -10.04
C LYS A 221 -10.16 -10.94 -9.47
N TRP A 222 -8.99 -10.72 -10.06
CA TRP A 222 -8.02 -9.73 -9.60
C TRP A 222 -8.37 -8.32 -10.11
N MET A 223 -9.14 -8.25 -11.18
CA MET A 223 -9.50 -7.02 -11.90
C MET A 223 -11.01 -6.71 -11.86
N GLY A 224 -11.76 -7.36 -10.96
CA GLY A 224 -13.18 -7.07 -10.79
C GLY A 224 -14.06 -7.56 -11.94
N GLY A 225 -13.74 -8.70 -12.55
CA GLY A 225 -14.57 -9.37 -13.55
C GLY A 225 -14.01 -9.40 -14.97
N ASP A 226 -12.98 -8.61 -15.25
CA ASP A 226 -12.35 -8.54 -16.56
C ASP A 226 -10.99 -9.25 -16.58
N ILE A 227 -10.73 -10.03 -17.63
CA ILE A 227 -9.39 -10.58 -17.89
C ILE A 227 -8.54 -9.49 -18.54
N TYR A 228 -7.28 -9.37 -18.11
CA TYR A 228 -6.30 -8.47 -18.71
C TYR A 228 -5.14 -9.30 -19.25
N SER A 229 -4.80 -9.11 -20.52
CA SER A 229 -3.57 -9.67 -21.08
C SER A 229 -2.32 -9.01 -20.48
N HIS A 230 -1.16 -9.66 -20.64
CA HIS A 230 0.13 -9.05 -20.32
C HIS A 230 0.32 -7.68 -21.01
N ILE A 231 -0.16 -7.51 -22.25
CA ILE A 231 -0.14 -6.22 -22.96
C ILE A 231 -0.99 -5.19 -22.23
N GLU A 232 -2.23 -5.52 -21.86
CA GLU A 232 -3.10 -4.60 -21.13
C GLU A 232 -2.59 -4.27 -19.72
N LEU A 233 -1.88 -5.20 -19.05
CA LEU A 233 -1.20 -4.90 -17.78
C LEU A 233 -0.07 -3.88 -17.99
N SER A 234 0.75 -4.05 -19.02
CA SER A 234 1.80 -3.09 -19.38
C SER A 234 1.20 -1.71 -19.67
N GLU A 235 0.14 -1.65 -20.48
CA GLU A 235 -0.56 -0.41 -20.79
C GLU A 235 -1.18 0.24 -19.54
N LEU A 236 -1.74 -0.56 -18.64
CA LEU A 236 -2.31 -0.08 -17.37
C LEU A 236 -1.21 0.49 -16.46
N ALA A 237 -0.07 -0.18 -16.34
CA ALA A 237 1.06 0.28 -15.55
C ALA A 237 1.63 1.61 -16.10
N ASN A 238 1.77 1.72 -17.43
CA ASN A 238 2.10 2.98 -18.11
C ASN A 238 1.09 4.09 -17.75
N SER A 239 -0.21 3.78 -17.76
CA SER A 239 -1.26 4.76 -17.44
C SER A 239 -1.18 5.27 -16.00
N TYR A 240 -0.91 4.37 -15.05
CA TYR A 240 -0.69 4.75 -13.65
C TYR A 240 0.60 5.56 -13.49
N ALA A 241 1.69 5.18 -14.15
CA ALA A 241 2.95 5.91 -14.11
C ALA A 241 2.80 7.35 -14.62
N ALA A 242 2.11 7.54 -15.76
CA ALA A 242 1.78 8.86 -16.29
C ALA A 242 0.97 9.70 -15.29
N ARG A 243 -0.08 9.10 -14.69
CA ARG A 243 -0.95 9.77 -13.70
C ARG A 243 -0.16 10.19 -12.46
N ILE A 244 0.59 9.27 -11.87
CA ILE A 244 1.35 9.49 -10.65
C ILE A 244 2.40 10.58 -10.86
N LEU A 245 3.18 10.50 -11.94
CA LEU A 245 4.20 11.50 -12.24
C LEU A 245 3.59 12.88 -12.50
N THR A 246 2.49 12.96 -13.25
CA THR A 246 1.79 14.22 -13.51
C THR A 246 1.24 14.86 -12.22
N TYR A 247 0.65 14.06 -11.33
CA TYR A 247 0.03 14.55 -10.09
C TYR A 247 1.02 14.77 -8.94
N SER A 248 2.29 14.39 -9.09
CA SER A 248 3.32 14.59 -8.07
C SER A 248 3.68 16.07 -7.81
N SER A 249 3.30 16.97 -8.72
CA SER A 249 3.55 18.41 -8.57
C SER A 249 2.68 19.04 -7.48
N ARG A 250 3.32 19.71 -6.52
CA ARG A 250 2.65 20.42 -5.40
C ARG A 250 2.62 21.94 -5.56
N ASN A 251 3.40 22.47 -6.50
CA ASN A 251 3.51 23.90 -6.76
C ASN A 251 4.06 24.14 -8.17
N LYS A 252 4.09 25.42 -8.59
CA LYS A 252 4.57 25.81 -9.92
C LYS A 252 6.00 25.33 -10.22
N ALA A 253 6.93 25.44 -9.26
CA ALA A 253 8.31 25.06 -9.47
C ALA A 253 8.46 23.54 -9.67
N HIS A 254 7.70 22.73 -8.93
CA HIS A 254 7.66 21.29 -9.13
C HIS A 254 7.11 20.93 -10.52
N ASN A 255 6.03 21.61 -10.94
CA ASN A 255 5.42 21.39 -12.26
C ASN A 255 6.38 21.66 -13.42
N GLU A 256 7.16 22.74 -13.31
CA GLU A 256 8.17 23.11 -14.31
C GLU A 256 9.37 22.15 -14.33
N ALA A 257 9.60 21.41 -13.23
CA ALA A 257 10.68 20.43 -13.11
C ALA A 257 10.27 19.00 -13.52
N LEU A 258 8.99 18.72 -13.74
CA LEU A 258 8.52 17.39 -14.16
C LEU A 258 9.09 17.01 -15.53
N ASP A 259 9.43 15.73 -15.69
CA ASP A 259 9.82 15.16 -16.99
C ASP A 259 8.59 14.90 -17.86
N TRP A 260 8.15 15.95 -18.56
CA TRP A 260 7.02 15.88 -19.49
C TRP A 260 7.23 14.93 -20.67
N ASN A 261 8.48 14.62 -21.04
CA ASN A 261 8.75 13.64 -22.10
C ASN A 261 8.54 12.21 -21.58
N ARG A 262 8.93 11.92 -20.34
CA ARG A 262 8.62 10.64 -19.70
C ARG A 262 7.11 10.47 -19.51
N ILE A 263 6.40 11.52 -19.05
CA ILE A 263 4.92 11.51 -18.97
C ILE A 263 4.29 11.21 -20.34
N LEU A 264 4.74 11.87 -21.40
CA LEU A 264 4.23 11.64 -22.74
C LEU A 264 4.50 10.22 -23.23
N THR A 265 5.67 9.66 -22.91
CA THR A 265 6.03 8.28 -23.26
C THR A 265 5.07 7.29 -22.60
N TYR A 266 4.87 7.41 -21.29
CA TYR A 266 3.90 6.59 -20.56
C TYR A 266 2.47 6.77 -21.11
N THR A 267 2.07 7.99 -21.42
CA THR A 267 0.72 8.28 -21.94
C THR A 267 0.48 7.63 -23.31
N ASN A 268 1.48 7.67 -24.22
CA ASN A 268 1.36 7.05 -25.54
C ASN A 268 1.30 5.52 -25.50
N ASN A 269 1.83 4.92 -24.44
CA ASN A 269 1.78 3.49 -24.17
C ASN A 269 0.66 3.13 -23.18
N GLY A 270 -0.26 4.06 -22.92
CA GLY A 270 -1.35 3.88 -21.96
C GLY A 270 -2.48 2.99 -22.47
N ILE A 271 -3.34 2.58 -21.54
CA ILE A 271 -4.44 1.66 -21.77
C ILE A 271 -5.54 2.32 -22.60
N ASN A 272 -6.01 1.60 -23.62
CA ASN A 272 -7.09 2.04 -24.52
C ASN A 272 -8.47 1.48 -24.13
N LYS A 273 -8.58 0.97 -22.91
CA LYS A 273 -9.76 0.34 -22.32
C LYS A 273 -10.10 1.04 -21.00
N ASN A 274 -11.38 1.08 -20.65
CA ASN A 274 -11.82 1.57 -19.35
C ASN A 274 -11.40 0.59 -18.25
N LEU A 275 -10.93 1.13 -17.12
CA LEU A 275 -10.83 0.37 -15.88
C LEU A 275 -12.20 0.46 -15.16
N GLU A 276 -13.04 -0.55 -15.36
CA GLU A 276 -14.42 -0.59 -14.87
C GLU A 276 -14.74 -1.91 -14.14
N PRO A 277 -14.18 -2.13 -12.93
CA PRO A 277 -14.49 -3.33 -12.15
C PRO A 277 -15.99 -3.40 -11.83
N GLU A 278 -16.56 -4.60 -11.89
CA GLU A 278 -17.91 -4.88 -11.43
C GLU A 278 -17.98 -4.64 -9.91
N LEU A 279 -18.83 -3.70 -9.51
CA LEU A 279 -18.99 -3.33 -8.11
C LEU A 279 -19.93 -4.30 -7.37
N GLY A 280 -19.55 -4.69 -6.15
CA GLY A 280 -20.32 -5.52 -5.23
C GLY A 280 -19.67 -6.88 -4.92
N ASP A 281 -20.43 -7.71 -4.21
CA ASP A 281 -19.99 -8.98 -3.59
C ASP A 281 -19.42 -10.03 -4.56
N ASN A 282 -19.64 -9.90 -5.88
CA ASN A 282 -19.14 -10.87 -6.86
C ASN A 282 -17.61 -10.87 -6.94
N TYR A 283 -16.99 -9.70 -6.81
CA TYR A 283 -15.52 -9.54 -6.86
C TYR A 283 -14.96 -8.70 -5.71
N ASP A 284 -15.82 -8.28 -4.78
CA ASP A 284 -15.50 -7.44 -3.61
C ASP A 284 -14.93 -6.06 -3.97
N PHE A 285 -15.23 -5.55 -5.17
CA PHE A 285 -14.86 -4.20 -5.57
C PHE A 285 -15.95 -3.21 -5.18
N TYR A 286 -15.56 -2.10 -4.55
CA TYR A 286 -16.48 -1.06 -4.11
C TYR A 286 -15.92 0.31 -4.43
N ASP A 287 -16.81 1.20 -4.83
CA ASP A 287 -16.50 2.59 -5.14
C ASP A 287 -17.60 3.49 -4.58
N PHE A 288 -17.46 3.85 -3.30
CA PHE A 288 -18.43 4.72 -2.63
C PHE A 288 -18.37 6.15 -3.17
N TYR A 289 -17.23 6.57 -3.71
CA TYR A 289 -17.13 7.83 -4.42
C TYR A 289 -18.14 7.90 -5.57
N LEU A 290 -18.09 6.96 -6.52
CA LEU A 290 -19.05 6.91 -7.64
C LEU A 290 -20.51 6.70 -7.19
N VAL A 291 -20.74 5.97 -6.09
CA VAL A 291 -22.08 5.80 -5.53
C VAL A 291 -22.62 7.14 -5.02
N TYR A 292 -21.88 7.85 -4.17
CA TYR A 292 -22.34 9.08 -3.53
C TYR A 292 -22.42 10.26 -4.50
N LEU A 293 -21.57 10.31 -5.53
CA LEU A 293 -21.68 11.33 -6.58
C LEU A 293 -23.00 11.28 -7.35
N ARG A 294 -23.60 10.10 -7.46
CA ARG A 294 -24.85 9.91 -8.20
C ARG A 294 -26.07 9.91 -7.29
N TYR A 295 -25.85 9.86 -5.97
CA TYR A 295 -26.93 9.79 -5.00
C TYR A 295 -27.53 11.20 -4.79
N PRO A 296 -28.85 11.39 -4.97
CA PRO A 296 -29.47 12.71 -4.89
C PRO A 296 -29.16 13.44 -3.58
N GLY A 297 -28.56 14.63 -3.71
CA GLY A 297 -28.18 15.48 -2.58
C GLY A 297 -26.81 15.18 -1.95
N TRP A 298 -25.99 14.32 -2.56
CA TRP A 298 -24.66 13.95 -2.07
C TRP A 298 -23.50 14.26 -3.04
N GLY A 299 -23.80 14.66 -4.28
CA GLY A 299 -22.83 15.06 -5.31
C GLY A 299 -23.19 16.39 -5.95
#